data_AF-A0A800F3Z3-F1
#
_entry.id   AF-A0A800F3Z3-F1
#
_cell.length_a   1.000
_cell.length_b   1.000
_cell.length_c   1.000
_cell.angle_alpha   90.00
_cell.angle_beta   90.00
_cell.angle_gamma   90.00
#
_symmetry.space_group_name_H-M   'P 1'
#
loop_
_entity.id
_entity.type
_entity.pdbx_description
1 polymer ?
#
loop_
_entity_poly.entity_id
_entity_poly.type
_entity_poly.pdbx_seq_one_letter_code
_entity_poly.pdbx_strand_id
1 'polypeptide(L)'
;MGGLKSALRGKRLQYLMAFAMTVVFVLLRTWDPLPLQLLRLKTFDMYQRAQPRETIKHPVAIIDLDEESLAAYGQWPWPRTLVAELVTKLMAQGVAVIGFDMVVAAGREAITAVHGETTRAVINNHMVPLAAFAGALLAIVLVFRVATATGRAMDVRVLLLAGVVIAAFFSACIAFILSMSSARTVQNAVMWSMGSLRGASWQSVLLATVYTVPAAAVLIGLARPLNLMAIGEETANYLGADVEGVKRTALVIAALITAAGVAVAGVIGFVGLVVPHGVRLLIGSDHRALLPLSFLGGAAFLTLADLIARLALRPVEIPIGVITAFVGVPIFLVLLRRSMGPSLGGT
;
A
#
# COMPACT_ATOMS: atom_id res chain seq x y z
N MET A 1 -43.67 2.58 16.63
CA MET A 1 -42.78 1.43 16.27
C MET A 1 -42.36 1.36 14.79
N GLY A 2 -42.89 2.19 13.87
CA GLY A 2 -42.51 2.15 12.43
C GLY A 2 -41.15 2.78 12.07
N GLY A 3 -40.76 3.89 12.72
CA GLY A 3 -39.53 4.63 12.39
C GLY A 3 -38.22 3.94 12.78
N LEU A 4 -38.22 3.10 13.82
CA LEU A 4 -37.02 2.34 14.21
C LEU A 4 -36.70 1.22 13.21
N LYS A 5 -37.73 0.60 12.62
CA LYS A 5 -37.56 -0.43 11.59
C LYS A 5 -37.07 0.15 10.26
N SER A 6 -37.46 1.37 9.88
CA SER A 6 -36.97 2.00 8.64
C SER A 6 -35.51 2.45 8.74
N ALA A 7 -35.09 3.01 9.88
CA ALA A 7 -33.70 3.40 10.13
C ALA A 7 -32.74 2.18 10.15
N LEU A 8 -33.17 1.06 10.73
CA LEU A 8 -32.43 -0.20 10.72
C LEU A 8 -32.34 -0.83 9.31
N ARG A 9 -33.38 -0.65 8.48
CA ARG A 9 -33.42 -1.13 7.09
C ARG A 9 -32.47 -0.33 6.20
N GLY A 10 -32.35 0.98 6.41
CA GLY A 10 -31.40 1.85 5.72
C GLY A 10 -29.94 1.49 6.00
N LYS A 11 -29.57 1.28 7.28
CA LYS A 11 -28.22 0.85 7.64
C LYS A 11 -27.88 -0.54 7.07
N ARG A 12 -28.80 -1.52 7.17
CA ARG A 12 -28.62 -2.85 6.55
C ARG A 12 -28.43 -2.79 5.03
N LEU A 13 -29.20 -1.94 4.35
CA LEU A 13 -29.08 -1.74 2.91
C LEU A 13 -27.72 -1.13 2.53
N GLN A 14 -27.21 -0.18 3.31
CA GLN A 14 -25.88 0.41 3.10
C GLN A 14 -24.74 -0.60 3.32
N TYR A 15 -24.81 -1.43 4.36
CA TYR A 15 -23.85 -2.53 4.54
C TYR A 15 -23.90 -3.53 3.38
N LEU A 16 -25.10 -3.88 2.92
CA LEU A 16 -25.29 -4.74 1.76
C LEU A 16 -24.74 -4.12 0.48
N MET A 17 -24.94 -2.82 0.25
CA MET A 17 -24.40 -2.12 -0.92
C MET A 17 -22.87 -2.02 -0.87
N ALA A 18 -22.27 -1.67 0.26
CA ALA A 18 -20.81 -1.59 0.40
C ALA A 18 -20.15 -2.97 0.23
N PHE A 19 -20.73 -4.01 0.86
CA PHE A 19 -20.30 -5.39 0.69
C PHE A 19 -20.48 -5.86 -0.76
N ALA A 20 -21.64 -5.60 -1.37
CA ALA A 20 -21.89 -5.94 -2.76
C ALA A 20 -20.93 -5.21 -3.71
N MET A 21 -20.62 -3.94 -3.45
CA MET A 21 -19.67 -3.17 -4.25
C MET A 21 -18.26 -3.77 -4.17
N THR A 22 -17.78 -4.09 -2.96
CA THR A 22 -16.49 -4.78 -2.77
C THR A 22 -16.46 -6.14 -3.45
N VAL A 23 -17.53 -6.94 -3.30
CA VAL A 23 -17.66 -8.25 -3.95
C VAL A 23 -17.69 -8.11 -5.47
N VAL A 24 -18.42 -7.13 -6.01
CA VAL A 24 -18.48 -6.86 -7.46
C VAL A 24 -17.10 -6.45 -7.99
N PHE A 25 -16.37 -5.57 -7.30
CA PHE A 25 -15.01 -5.20 -7.74
C PHE A 25 -14.02 -6.36 -7.68
N VAL A 26 -14.10 -7.19 -6.63
CA VAL A 26 -13.28 -8.40 -6.52
C VAL A 26 -13.64 -9.38 -7.62
N LEU A 27 -14.92 -9.63 -7.88
CA LEU A 27 -15.38 -10.51 -8.96
C LEU A 27 -15.02 -9.99 -10.35
N LEU A 28 -15.22 -8.71 -10.63
CA LEU A 28 -14.81 -8.12 -11.92
C LEU A 28 -13.31 -8.23 -12.15
N ARG A 29 -12.49 -8.19 -11.09
CA ARG A 29 -11.04 -8.38 -11.16
C ARG A 29 -10.63 -9.85 -11.31
N THR A 30 -11.32 -10.79 -10.65
CA THR A 30 -10.96 -12.22 -10.69
C THR A 30 -11.54 -12.95 -11.90
N TRP A 31 -12.72 -12.55 -12.36
CA TRP A 31 -13.43 -13.20 -13.46
C TRP A 31 -13.14 -12.59 -14.83
N ASP A 32 -12.64 -11.34 -14.87
CA ASP A 32 -12.30 -10.56 -16.09
C ASP A 32 -13.27 -10.83 -17.27
N PRO A 33 -14.58 -10.58 -17.08
CA PRO A 33 -15.60 -11.09 -17.99
C PRO A 33 -15.46 -10.47 -19.39
N LEU A 34 -15.80 -11.26 -20.40
CA LEU A 34 -15.60 -10.98 -21.83
C LEU A 34 -16.01 -9.54 -22.26
N PRO A 35 -17.12 -8.93 -21.79
CA PRO A 35 -17.45 -7.54 -22.12
C PRO A 35 -16.43 -6.52 -21.60
N LEU A 36 -15.92 -6.72 -20.38
CA LEU A 36 -14.90 -5.86 -19.78
C LEU A 36 -13.56 -6.03 -20.49
N GLN A 37 -13.24 -7.27 -20.86
CA GLN A 37 -12.07 -7.61 -21.66
C GLN A 37 -12.14 -6.97 -23.05
N LEU A 38 -13.28 -7.06 -23.74
CA LEU A 38 -13.50 -6.41 -25.03
C LEU A 38 -13.43 -4.89 -24.91
N LEU A 39 -14.00 -4.30 -23.87
CA LEU A 39 -13.92 -2.85 -23.65
C LEU A 39 -12.48 -2.41 -23.38
N ARG A 40 -11.71 -3.19 -22.62
CA ARG A 40 -10.29 -2.98 -22.35
C ARG A 40 -9.45 -3.10 -23.63
N LEU A 41 -9.70 -4.13 -24.43
CA LEU A 41 -9.01 -4.32 -25.72
C LEU A 41 -9.37 -3.20 -26.68
N LYS A 42 -10.64 -2.81 -26.78
CA LYS A 42 -11.10 -1.74 -27.67
C LYS A 42 -10.58 -0.36 -27.26
N THR A 43 -10.52 -0.08 -25.96
CA THR A 43 -9.90 1.16 -25.44
C THR A 43 -8.39 1.15 -25.64
N PHE A 44 -7.73 0.00 -25.47
CA PHE A 44 -6.31 -0.16 -25.78
C PHE A 44 -6.01 0.02 -27.27
N ASP A 45 -6.79 -0.59 -28.16
CA ASP A 45 -6.66 -0.44 -29.61
C ASP A 45 -6.94 0.99 -30.06
N MET A 46 -7.95 1.64 -29.48
CA MET A 46 -8.27 3.04 -29.78
C MET A 46 -7.16 3.97 -29.32
N TYR A 47 -6.56 3.70 -28.15
CA TYR A 47 -5.37 4.41 -27.66
C TYR A 47 -4.18 4.21 -28.60
N GLN A 48 -3.89 2.97 -29.03
CA GLN A 48 -2.80 2.69 -29.96
C GLN A 48 -3.01 3.32 -31.35
N ARG A 49 -4.26 3.51 -31.79
CA ARG A 49 -4.55 4.24 -33.03
C ARG A 49 -4.38 5.75 -32.87
N ALA A 50 -4.71 6.29 -31.70
CA ALA A 50 -4.58 7.72 -31.40
C ALA A 50 -3.12 8.13 -31.12
N GLN A 51 -2.32 7.24 -30.53
CA GLN A 51 -0.88 7.38 -30.35
C GLN A 51 -0.18 6.11 -30.83
N PRO A 52 0.03 5.96 -32.15
CA PRO A 52 0.79 4.86 -32.71
C PRO A 52 2.19 4.86 -32.10
N ARG A 53 2.64 3.71 -31.60
CA ARG A 53 4.04 3.57 -31.20
C ARG A 53 4.90 3.79 -32.44
N GLU A 54 5.78 4.78 -32.40
CA GLU A 54 6.81 4.91 -33.41
C GLU A 54 7.66 3.63 -33.39
N THR A 55 7.59 2.83 -34.45
CA THR A 55 8.55 1.75 -34.67
C THR A 55 9.88 2.40 -35.01
N ILE A 56 10.65 2.73 -33.98
CA ILE A 56 12.03 3.14 -34.16
C ILE A 56 12.76 1.91 -34.68
N LYS A 57 13.08 1.90 -35.97
CA LYS A 57 13.98 0.90 -36.57
C LYS A 57 15.37 1.15 -36.01
N HIS A 58 15.64 0.61 -34.84
CA HIS A 58 16.99 0.56 -34.32
C HIS A 58 17.82 -0.39 -35.20
N PRO A 59 19.12 -0.15 -35.38
CA PRO A 59 20.04 -1.12 -36.00
C PRO A 59 20.29 -2.34 -35.10
N VAL A 60 19.34 -2.65 -34.21
CA VAL A 60 19.39 -3.69 -33.19
C VAL A 60 18.36 -4.73 -33.57
N ALA A 61 18.83 -5.92 -33.95
CA ALA A 61 17.99 -7.09 -34.10
C ALA A 61 17.99 -7.86 -32.78
N ILE A 62 16.81 -8.08 -32.21
CA ILE A 62 16.64 -8.97 -31.05
C ILE A 62 16.37 -10.36 -31.61
N ILE A 63 17.26 -11.30 -31.30
CA ILE A 63 17.13 -12.71 -31.66
C ILE A 63 16.75 -13.45 -30.38
N ASP A 64 15.54 -14.00 -30.35
CA ASP A 64 15.04 -14.79 -29.21
C ASP A 64 15.32 -16.28 -29.44
N LEU A 65 15.44 -17.05 -28.36
CA LEU A 65 15.56 -18.51 -28.42
C LEU A 65 14.16 -19.11 -28.50
N ASP A 66 13.78 -19.56 -29.69
CA ASP A 66 12.48 -20.18 -29.91
C ASP A 66 12.43 -21.65 -29.48
N GLU A 67 11.20 -22.15 -29.34
CA GLU A 67 10.93 -23.51 -28.86
C GLU A 67 11.43 -24.58 -29.85
N GLU A 68 11.50 -24.24 -31.14
CA GLU A 68 12.05 -25.09 -32.20
C GLU A 68 13.58 -25.24 -32.07
N SER A 69 14.30 -24.14 -31.78
CA SER A 69 15.74 -24.22 -31.49
C SER A 69 16.06 -24.99 -30.21
N LEU A 70 15.23 -24.86 -29.17
CA LEU A 70 15.36 -25.63 -27.93
C LEU A 70 15.10 -27.13 -28.15
N ALA A 71 14.16 -27.47 -29.04
CA ALA A 71 13.91 -28.86 -29.41
C ALA A 71 15.06 -29.46 -30.24
N ALA A 72 15.69 -28.66 -31.13
CA ALA A 72 16.77 -29.11 -32.00
C ALA A 72 18.14 -29.21 -31.30
N TYR A 73 18.49 -28.22 -30.46
CA TYR A 73 19.82 -28.10 -29.83
C TYR A 73 19.81 -28.42 -28.33
N GLY A 74 18.66 -28.78 -27.78
CA GLY A 74 18.46 -29.12 -26.38
C GLY A 74 18.17 -27.90 -25.49
N GLN A 75 17.91 -28.16 -24.22
CA GLN A 75 17.65 -27.10 -23.25
C GLN A 75 18.91 -26.24 -23.03
N TRP A 76 18.75 -24.92 -23.04
CA TRP A 76 19.78 -23.98 -22.61
C TRP A 76 20.24 -24.28 -21.16
N PRO A 77 21.53 -24.13 -20.78
CA PRO A 77 22.64 -23.56 -21.53
C PRO A 77 23.30 -24.52 -22.53
N TRP A 78 23.51 -24.05 -23.75
CA TRP A 78 24.17 -24.84 -24.79
C TRP A 78 25.70 -24.91 -24.63
N PRO A 79 26.36 -25.95 -25.21
CA PRO A 79 27.81 -26.06 -25.19
C PRO A 79 28.51 -24.81 -25.74
N ARG A 80 29.62 -24.40 -25.10
CA ARG A 80 30.41 -23.23 -25.50
C ARG A 80 30.84 -23.23 -26.98
N THR A 81 30.97 -24.41 -27.57
CA THR A 81 31.31 -24.59 -28.99
C THR A 81 30.17 -24.13 -29.90
N LEU A 82 28.93 -24.46 -29.56
CA LEU A 82 27.74 -24.03 -30.30
C LEU A 82 27.55 -22.51 -30.19
N VAL A 83 27.71 -21.97 -28.98
CA VAL A 83 27.64 -20.51 -28.75
C VAL A 83 28.73 -19.78 -29.54
N ALA A 84 29.95 -20.31 -29.57
CA ALA A 84 31.04 -19.73 -30.36
C ALA A 84 30.73 -19.75 -31.86
N GLU A 85 30.19 -20.85 -32.40
CA GLU A 85 29.79 -20.95 -33.81
C GLU A 85 28.70 -19.93 -34.18
N LEU A 86 27.70 -19.75 -33.31
CA LEU A 86 26.64 -18.76 -33.48
C LEU A 86 27.20 -17.33 -33.50
N VAL A 87 28.08 -16.99 -32.55
CA VAL A 87 28.77 -15.69 -32.53
C VAL A 87 29.55 -15.47 -33.81
N THR A 88 30.31 -16.48 -34.27
CA THR A 88 31.09 -16.36 -35.51
C THR A 88 30.20 -16.13 -36.73
N LYS A 89 29.08 -16.85 -36.85
CA LYS A 89 28.10 -16.67 -37.93
C LYS A 89 27.46 -15.28 -37.91
N LEU A 90 27.12 -14.77 -36.73
CA LEU A 90 26.55 -13.42 -36.57
C LEU A 90 27.56 -12.32 -36.91
N MET A 91 28.81 -12.47 -36.47
CA MET A 91 29.89 -11.53 -36.82
C MET A 91 30.16 -11.52 -38.33
N ALA A 92 30.10 -12.68 -39.00
CA ALA A 92 30.23 -12.78 -40.45
C ALA A 92 29.12 -12.06 -41.23
N GLN A 93 27.96 -11.83 -40.62
CA GLN A 93 26.84 -11.06 -41.20
C GLN A 93 26.98 -9.54 -40.99
N GLY A 94 28.09 -9.07 -40.41
CA GLY A 94 28.37 -7.64 -40.24
C GLY A 94 27.77 -7.01 -38.98
N VAL A 95 27.43 -7.82 -37.96
CA VAL A 95 26.95 -7.31 -36.66
C VAL A 95 28.09 -6.58 -35.93
N ALA A 96 27.83 -5.34 -35.51
CA ALA A 96 28.84 -4.49 -34.85
C ALA A 96 29.03 -4.81 -33.36
N VAL A 97 27.94 -5.18 -32.66
CA VAL A 97 27.94 -5.51 -31.23
C VAL A 97 26.93 -6.63 -31.01
N ILE A 98 27.34 -7.69 -30.32
CA ILE A 98 26.45 -8.78 -29.90
C ILE A 98 26.24 -8.64 -28.39
N GLY A 99 25.03 -8.26 -28.00
CA GLY A 99 24.59 -8.29 -26.62
C GLY A 99 23.91 -9.62 -26.32
N PHE A 100 24.45 -10.36 -25.36
CA PHE A 100 23.78 -11.54 -24.83
C PHE A 100 22.98 -11.14 -23.59
N ASP A 101 21.66 -11.06 -23.71
CA ASP A 101 20.80 -11.03 -22.53
C ASP A 101 20.62 -12.47 -22.01
N MET A 102 21.71 -13.00 -21.47
CA MET A 102 21.65 -14.24 -20.74
C MET A 102 21.15 -13.90 -19.35
N VAL A 103 19.95 -14.37 -18.99
CA VAL A 103 19.67 -14.67 -17.59
C VAL A 103 20.57 -15.84 -17.23
N VAL A 104 21.80 -15.50 -16.88
CA VAL A 104 22.77 -16.41 -16.34
C VAL A 104 22.23 -16.85 -14.99
N ALA A 105 21.45 -17.93 -15.00
CA ALA A 105 21.36 -18.83 -13.87
C ALA A 105 22.67 -19.62 -13.73
N ALA A 106 23.84 -19.05 -14.08
CA ALA A 106 25.10 -19.62 -13.59
C ALA A 106 25.11 -19.40 -12.09
N GLY A 107 24.96 -20.49 -11.36
CA GLY A 107 25.79 -20.71 -10.19
C GLY A 107 25.63 -19.71 -9.05
N ARG A 108 24.51 -18.98 -8.94
CA ARG A 108 24.07 -18.50 -7.61
C ARG A 108 23.63 -19.65 -6.69
N GLU A 109 23.57 -20.88 -7.21
CA GLU A 109 23.36 -22.10 -6.43
C GLU A 109 24.67 -22.87 -6.15
N ALA A 110 25.73 -22.71 -6.97
CA ALA A 110 26.98 -23.48 -6.81
C ALA A 110 28.16 -22.68 -6.23
N ILE A 111 28.22 -21.35 -6.41
CA ILE A 111 29.28 -20.50 -5.81
C ILE A 111 28.87 -19.98 -4.42
N THR A 112 27.58 -20.00 -4.10
CA THR A 112 27.06 -19.65 -2.76
C THR A 112 27.01 -20.84 -1.79
N ALA A 113 27.22 -22.07 -2.28
CA ALA A 113 27.24 -23.29 -1.47
C ALA A 113 28.46 -23.38 -0.53
N VAL A 114 29.47 -22.50 -0.68
CA VAL A 114 30.67 -22.49 0.18
C VAL A 114 30.67 -21.33 1.19
N HIS A 115 29.81 -20.32 1.08
CA HIS A 115 29.70 -19.24 2.08
C HIS A 115 28.25 -18.73 2.23
N GLY A 116 27.49 -19.30 3.16
CA GLY A 116 26.51 -18.61 4.03
C GLY A 116 25.49 -17.61 3.45
N GLU A 117 25.15 -17.63 2.15
CA GLU A 117 24.37 -16.57 1.49
C GLU A 117 22.95 -16.95 1.04
N THR A 118 22.57 -18.23 1.09
CA THR A 118 21.15 -18.64 0.96
C THR A 118 20.31 -18.12 2.12
N THR A 119 20.90 -18.02 3.31
CA THR A 119 20.31 -17.29 4.43
C THR A 119 20.14 -15.82 4.06
N ARG A 120 21.08 -15.17 3.36
CA ARG A 120 21.07 -13.71 3.10
C ARG A 120 20.01 -13.25 2.08
N ALA A 121 19.61 -14.08 1.12
CA ALA A 121 18.53 -13.76 0.18
C ALA A 121 17.13 -13.88 0.82
N VAL A 122 16.90 -14.91 1.63
CA VAL A 122 15.66 -15.09 2.41
C VAL A 122 15.61 -14.10 3.59
N ILE A 123 16.75 -13.86 4.25
CA ILE A 123 16.93 -12.82 5.26
C ILE A 123 16.60 -11.45 4.66
N ASN A 124 17.14 -11.06 3.49
CA ASN A 124 16.86 -9.74 2.90
C ASN A 124 15.38 -9.49 2.57
N ASN A 125 14.61 -10.52 2.18
CA ASN A 125 13.20 -10.35 1.84
C ASN A 125 12.30 -10.09 3.07
N HIS A 126 12.69 -10.60 4.24
CA HIS A 126 11.93 -10.42 5.49
C HIS A 126 12.52 -9.37 6.44
N MET A 127 13.80 -9.02 6.29
CA MET A 127 14.46 -8.01 7.14
C MET A 127 13.85 -6.63 6.99
N VAL A 128 13.46 -6.23 5.77
CA VAL A 128 12.89 -4.89 5.54
C VAL A 128 11.52 -4.75 6.23
N PRO A 129 10.54 -5.66 6.03
CA PRO A 129 9.30 -5.63 6.80
C PRO A 129 9.51 -5.72 8.31
N LEU A 130 10.43 -6.59 8.77
CA LEU A 130 10.70 -6.76 10.21
C LEU A 130 11.31 -5.49 10.83
N ALA A 131 12.28 -4.87 10.15
CA ALA A 131 12.91 -3.63 10.59
C ALA A 131 11.92 -2.46 10.55
N ALA A 132 11.07 -2.37 9.52
CA ALA A 132 10.01 -1.36 9.45
C ALA A 132 9.00 -1.52 10.59
N PHE A 133 8.57 -2.76 10.86
CA PHE A 133 7.66 -3.06 11.97
C PHE A 133 8.29 -2.76 13.34
N ALA A 134 9.54 -3.17 13.56
CA ALA A 134 10.27 -2.89 14.79
C ALA A 134 10.51 -1.38 14.99
N GLY A 135 10.85 -0.66 13.92
CA GLY A 135 11.01 0.80 13.93
C GLY A 135 9.70 1.52 14.26
N ALA A 136 8.58 1.06 13.70
CA ALA A 136 7.26 1.58 14.03
C ALA A 136 6.88 1.32 15.50
N LEU A 137 7.14 0.11 16.01
CA LEU A 137 6.91 -0.24 17.41
C LEU A 137 7.76 0.62 18.36
N LEU A 138 9.04 0.81 18.02
CA LEU A 138 9.94 1.68 18.76
C LEU A 138 9.42 3.13 18.78
N ALA A 139 9.00 3.66 17.63
CA ALA A 139 8.43 5.00 17.53
C ALA A 139 7.19 5.15 18.42
N ILE A 140 6.28 4.17 18.40
CA ILE A 140 5.07 4.17 19.25
C ILE A 140 5.48 4.21 20.73
N VAL A 141 6.40 3.33 21.15
CA VAL A 141 6.87 3.29 22.55
C VAL A 141 7.50 4.63 22.94
N LEU A 142 8.32 5.23 22.09
CA LEU A 142 8.94 6.54 22.35
C LEU A 142 7.89 7.65 22.49
N VAL A 143 6.90 7.70 21.60
CA VAL A 143 5.80 8.67 21.69
C VAL A 143 5.05 8.54 23.01
N PHE A 144 4.70 7.32 23.42
CA PHE A 144 4.03 7.09 24.69
C PHE A 144 4.91 7.44 25.89
N ARG A 145 6.20 7.10 25.86
CA ARG A 145 7.16 7.42 26.94
C ARG A 145 7.29 8.93 27.11
N VAL A 146 7.50 9.67 26.02
CA VAL A 146 7.58 11.14 26.03
C VAL A 146 6.28 11.75 26.53
N ALA A 147 5.12 11.27 26.05
CA ALA A 147 3.83 11.76 26.50
C ALA A 147 3.62 11.54 28.01
N THR A 148 3.91 10.33 28.51
CA THR A 148 3.75 10.01 29.94
C THR A 148 4.74 10.72 30.86
N ALA A 149 5.94 11.07 30.38
CA ALA A 149 6.95 11.77 31.17
C ALA A 149 6.53 13.18 31.61
N THR A 150 5.57 13.80 30.91
CA THR A 150 5.03 15.12 31.26
C THR A 150 3.97 15.10 32.37
N GLY A 151 3.63 13.92 32.93
CA GLY A 151 2.59 13.77 33.95
C GLY A 151 1.16 13.97 33.45
N ARG A 152 0.97 14.36 32.18
CA ARG A 152 -0.31 14.52 31.48
C ARG A 152 -0.55 13.34 30.53
N ALA A 153 -0.60 12.14 31.11
CA ALA A 153 -0.86 10.92 30.35
C ALA A 153 -2.15 11.07 29.53
N MET A 154 -2.07 10.73 28.24
CA MET A 154 -3.17 10.75 27.26
C MET A 154 -3.93 12.08 27.05
N ASP A 155 -3.30 13.22 27.32
CA ASP A 155 -3.72 14.47 26.68
C ASP A 155 -3.42 14.38 25.18
N VAL A 156 -4.46 14.51 24.35
CA VAL A 156 -4.37 14.46 22.89
C VAL A 156 -3.38 15.48 22.35
N ARG A 157 -3.28 16.67 22.96
CA ARG A 157 -2.36 17.74 22.53
C ARG A 157 -0.91 17.33 22.73
N VAL A 158 -0.61 16.75 23.90
CA VAL A 158 0.73 16.26 24.24
C VAL A 158 1.11 15.09 23.35
N LEU A 159 0.18 14.17 23.10
CA LEU A 159 0.42 13.01 22.24
C LEU A 159 0.70 13.42 20.79
N LEU A 160 -0.05 14.40 20.27
CA LEU A 160 0.17 14.96 18.93
C LEU A 160 1.54 15.65 18.83
N LEU A 161 1.91 16.47 19.82
CA LEU A 161 3.20 17.15 19.84
C LEU A 161 4.36 16.15 19.95
N ALA A 162 4.26 15.16 20.85
CA ALA A 162 5.24 14.08 20.97
C ALA A 162 5.38 13.31 19.65
N GLY A 163 4.26 12.99 18.99
CA GLY A 163 4.25 12.36 17.67
C GLY A 163 5.04 13.14 16.62
N VAL A 164 4.80 14.46 16.52
CA VAL A 164 5.50 15.33 15.56
C VAL A 164 7.01 15.39 15.85
N VAL A 165 7.40 15.53 17.13
CA VAL A 165 8.82 15.59 17.53
C VAL A 165 9.53 14.26 17.22
N ILE A 166 8.92 13.13 17.56
CA ILE A 166 9.49 11.81 17.28
C ILE A 166 9.57 11.55 15.77
N ALA A 167 8.55 11.95 14.99
CA ALA A 167 8.58 11.85 13.54
C ALA A 167 9.72 12.68 12.92
N ALA A 168 9.95 13.91 13.42
CA ALA A 168 11.06 14.75 12.97
C ALA A 168 12.42 14.12 13.30
N PHE A 169 12.58 13.54 14.49
CA PHE A 169 13.78 12.80 14.89
C PHE A 169 14.08 11.64 13.94
N PHE A 170 13.11 10.75 13.69
CA PHE A 170 13.31 9.64 12.75
C PHE A 170 13.56 10.11 11.32
N SER A 171 12.93 11.21 10.90
CA SER A 171 13.19 11.81 9.58
C SER A 171 14.64 12.28 9.46
N ALA A 172 15.20 12.89 10.51
CA ALA A 172 16.61 13.27 10.57
C ALA A 172 17.54 12.05 10.54
N CYS A 173 17.21 10.98 11.27
CA CYS A 173 17.96 9.72 11.22
C CYS A 173 17.94 9.10 9.81
N ILE A 174 16.79 9.06 9.15
CA ILE A 174 16.66 8.57 7.76
C ILE A 174 17.52 9.42 6.83
N ALA A 175 17.45 10.75 6.93
CA ALA A 175 18.24 11.66 6.10
C ALA A 175 19.76 11.46 6.29
N PHE A 176 20.21 11.29 7.54
CA PHE A 176 21.61 11.01 7.86
C PHE A 176 22.08 9.66 7.29
N ILE A 177 21.27 8.60 7.39
CA ILE A 177 21.62 7.29 6.81
C ILE A 177 21.68 7.39 5.28
N LEU A 178 20.73 8.09 4.66
CA LEU A 178 20.68 8.25 3.21
C LEU A 178 21.84 9.11 2.68
N SER A 179 22.31 10.11 3.42
CA SER A 179 23.44 10.94 2.99
C SER A 179 24.76 10.17 2.92
N MET A 180 24.90 9.11 3.71
CA MET A 180 26.06 8.21 3.70
C MET A 180 25.87 6.98 2.79
N SER A 181 24.73 6.87 2.09
CA SER A 181 24.36 5.68 1.32
C SER A 181 24.66 5.82 -0.18
N SER A 182 24.80 4.68 -0.87
CA SER A 182 24.95 4.66 -2.34
C SER A 182 23.70 5.17 -3.07
N ALA A 183 23.87 5.69 -4.29
CA ALA A 183 22.74 6.18 -5.12
C ALA A 183 21.65 5.12 -5.34
N ARG A 184 22.04 3.84 -5.47
CA ARG A 184 21.09 2.71 -5.60
C ARG A 184 20.27 2.51 -4.32
N THR A 185 20.91 2.58 -3.16
CA THR A 185 20.23 2.46 -1.87
C THR A 185 19.24 3.62 -1.66
N VAL A 186 19.64 4.84 -2.01
CA VAL A 186 18.77 6.02 -1.94
C VAL A 186 17.56 5.86 -2.85
N GLN A 187 17.76 5.46 -4.11
CA GLN A 187 16.66 5.20 -5.05
C GLN A 187 15.69 4.13 -4.50
N ASN A 188 16.22 3.02 -3.98
CA ASN A 188 15.39 1.96 -3.39
C ASN A 188 14.60 2.44 -2.18
N ALA A 189 15.23 3.22 -1.29
CA ALA A 189 14.57 3.77 -0.11
C ALA A 189 13.45 4.75 -0.49
N VAL A 190 13.71 5.66 -1.43
CA VAL A 190 12.69 6.60 -1.95
C VAL A 190 11.52 5.84 -2.57
N MET A 191 11.79 4.83 -3.41
CA MET A 191 10.74 4.03 -4.03
C MET A 191 9.92 3.25 -3.00
N TRP A 192 10.55 2.73 -1.94
CA TRP A 192 9.83 2.06 -0.85
C TRP A 192 8.95 3.01 -0.03
N SER A 193 9.45 4.23 0.25
CA SER A 193 8.69 5.28 0.95
C SER A 193 7.47 5.78 0.18
N MET A 194 7.38 5.53 -1.13
CA MET A 194 6.20 5.91 -1.93
C MET A 194 5.07 4.86 -1.89
N GLY A 195 5.32 3.68 -1.32
CA GLY A 195 4.34 2.60 -1.15
C GLY A 195 3.99 1.87 -2.46
N SER A 196 3.92 0.54 -2.40
CA SER A 196 3.62 -0.30 -3.55
C SER A 196 3.04 -1.66 -3.16
N LEU A 197 2.11 -2.17 -3.98
CA LEU A 197 1.54 -3.51 -3.87
C LEU A 197 2.11 -4.48 -4.93
N ARG A 198 3.22 -4.13 -5.60
CA ARG A 198 3.84 -4.98 -6.64
C ARG A 198 4.35 -6.32 -6.11
N GLY A 199 4.90 -6.34 -4.90
CA GLY A 199 5.47 -7.53 -4.27
C GLY A 199 4.49 -8.39 -3.47
N ALA A 200 3.18 -8.19 -3.67
CA ALA A 200 2.16 -8.90 -2.89
C ALA A 200 2.18 -10.41 -3.20
N SER A 201 2.38 -11.23 -2.17
CA SER A 201 2.31 -12.69 -2.24
C SER A 201 1.17 -13.24 -1.37
N TRP A 202 0.76 -14.48 -1.58
CA TRP A 202 -0.23 -15.14 -0.71
C TRP A 202 0.22 -15.23 0.75
N GLN A 203 1.54 -15.35 1.00
CA GLN A 203 2.09 -15.27 2.36
C GLN A 203 1.90 -13.87 2.97
N SER A 204 2.16 -12.82 2.19
CA SER A 204 1.94 -11.42 2.62
C SER A 204 0.47 -11.17 2.93
N VAL A 205 -0.45 -11.73 2.14
CA VAL A 205 -1.91 -11.64 2.37
C VAL A 205 -2.32 -12.38 3.64
N LEU A 206 -1.80 -13.58 3.88
CA LEU A 206 -2.08 -14.34 5.10
C LEU A 206 -1.59 -13.59 6.34
N LEU A 207 -0.35 -13.10 6.32
CA LEU A 207 0.21 -12.29 7.40
C LEU A 207 -0.64 -11.04 7.64
N ALA A 208 -0.94 -10.27 6.59
CA ALA A 208 -1.78 -9.08 6.71
C ALA A 208 -3.15 -9.41 7.30
N THR A 209 -3.78 -10.51 6.91
CA THR A 209 -5.10 -10.93 7.41
C THR A 209 -5.05 -11.31 8.89
N VAL A 210 -4.06 -12.11 9.30
CA VAL A 210 -3.88 -12.55 10.69
C VAL A 210 -3.69 -11.37 11.65
N TYR A 211 -3.01 -10.30 11.23
CA TYR A 211 -2.87 -9.10 12.05
C TYR A 211 -4.07 -8.17 11.95
N THR A 212 -4.63 -7.99 10.76
CA THR A 212 -5.65 -6.97 10.49
C THR A 212 -7.02 -7.36 11.03
N VAL A 213 -7.43 -8.63 10.90
CA VAL A 213 -8.78 -9.06 11.29
C VAL A 213 -9.00 -8.98 12.81
N PRO A 214 -8.09 -9.49 13.68
CA PRO A 214 -8.24 -9.33 15.13
C PRO A 214 -8.17 -7.87 15.56
N ALA A 215 -7.26 -7.08 14.98
CA ALA A 215 -7.16 -5.65 15.28
C ALA A 215 -8.45 -4.89 14.92
N ALA A 216 -9.02 -5.17 13.73
CA ALA A 216 -10.30 -4.61 13.32
C ALA A 216 -11.43 -5.04 14.27
N ALA A 217 -11.47 -6.30 14.70
CA ALA A 217 -12.47 -6.79 15.64
C ALA A 217 -12.40 -6.07 16.99
N VAL A 218 -11.18 -5.86 17.53
CA VAL A 218 -10.98 -5.08 18.76
C VAL A 218 -11.45 -3.63 18.58
N LEU A 219 -11.06 -2.95 17.50
CA LEU A 219 -11.48 -1.57 17.24
C LEU A 219 -13.00 -1.45 17.08
N ILE A 220 -13.63 -2.39 16.37
CA ILE A 220 -15.10 -2.44 16.24
C ILE A 220 -15.76 -2.69 17.60
N GLY A 221 -15.16 -3.51 18.48
CA GLY A 221 -15.60 -3.70 19.86
C GLY A 221 -15.57 -2.40 20.68
N LEU A 222 -14.63 -1.50 20.40
CA LEU A 222 -14.52 -0.18 21.03
C LEU A 222 -15.51 0.86 20.47
N ALA A 223 -16.35 0.52 19.48
CA ALA A 223 -17.28 1.48 18.86
C ALA A 223 -18.23 2.15 19.87
N ARG A 224 -18.69 1.43 20.90
CA ARG A 224 -19.59 1.99 21.92
C ARG A 224 -18.90 3.05 22.81
N PRO A 225 -17.77 2.74 23.48
CA PRO A 225 -17.08 3.75 24.27
C PRO A 225 -16.56 4.93 23.43
N LEU A 226 -16.15 4.69 22.17
CA LEU A 226 -15.80 5.77 21.25
C LEU A 226 -16.97 6.71 20.95
N ASN A 227 -18.20 6.19 20.82
CA ASN A 227 -19.39 7.02 20.69
C ASN A 227 -19.70 7.83 21.96
N LEU A 228 -19.46 7.28 23.15
CA LEU A 228 -19.66 8.01 24.41
C LEU A 228 -18.66 9.17 24.53
N MET A 229 -17.39 8.90 24.21
CA MET A 229 -16.33 9.91 24.20
C MET A 229 -16.58 11.03 23.19
N ALA A 230 -17.32 10.76 22.10
CA ALA A 230 -17.67 11.78 21.12
C ALA A 230 -18.64 12.86 21.65
N ILE A 231 -19.34 12.58 22.77
CA ILE A 231 -20.20 13.54 23.47
C ILE A 231 -19.37 14.40 24.45
N GLY A 232 -18.31 13.82 25.00
CA GLY A 232 -17.34 14.47 25.88
C GLY A 232 -16.61 13.43 26.74
N GLU A 233 -15.31 13.63 27.00
CA GLU A 233 -14.52 12.70 27.84
C GLU A 233 -15.07 12.64 29.27
N GLU A 234 -15.41 13.79 29.84
CA GLU A 234 -15.94 13.88 31.21
C GLU A 234 -17.30 13.17 31.34
N THR A 235 -18.21 13.40 30.39
CA THR A 235 -19.50 12.72 30.32
C THR A 235 -19.36 11.21 30.11
N ALA A 236 -18.42 10.78 29.26
CA ALA A 236 -18.15 9.36 29.06
C ALA A 236 -17.67 8.67 30.34
N ASN A 237 -16.82 9.36 31.12
CA ASN A 237 -16.34 8.87 32.41
C ASN A 237 -17.48 8.72 33.42
N TYR A 238 -18.38 9.72 33.52
CA TYR A 238 -19.58 9.62 34.37
C TYR A 238 -20.54 8.49 33.97
N LEU A 239 -20.57 8.13 32.68
CA LEU A 239 -21.36 7.01 32.16
C LEU A 239 -20.65 5.64 32.32
N GLY A 240 -19.51 5.60 33.03
CA GLY A 240 -18.78 4.38 33.36
C GLY A 240 -17.83 3.88 32.27
N ALA A 241 -17.50 4.70 31.26
CA ALA A 241 -16.48 4.36 30.29
C ALA A 241 -15.08 4.63 30.86
N ASP A 242 -14.19 3.64 30.81
CA ASP A 242 -12.76 3.83 31.07
C ASP A 242 -12.12 4.58 29.89
N VAL A 243 -12.22 5.91 29.92
CA VAL A 243 -11.74 6.80 28.84
C VAL A 243 -10.26 6.58 28.57
N GLU A 244 -9.47 6.42 29.62
CA GLU A 244 -8.01 6.24 29.51
C GLU A 244 -7.66 4.88 28.89
N GLY A 245 -8.30 3.81 29.36
CA GLY A 245 -8.12 2.47 28.80
C GLY A 245 -8.58 2.38 27.34
N VAL A 246 -9.70 3.03 26.99
CA VAL A 246 -10.21 3.07 25.62
C VAL A 246 -9.25 3.83 24.70
N LYS A 247 -8.77 5.02 25.11
CA LYS A 247 -7.76 5.79 24.34
C LYS A 247 -6.51 4.95 24.12
N ARG A 248 -5.98 4.34 25.18
CA ARG A 248 -4.78 3.51 25.11
C ARG A 248 -4.94 2.31 24.18
N THR A 249 -6.01 1.53 24.33
CA THR A 249 -6.25 0.36 23.48
C THR A 249 -6.48 0.77 22.03
N ALA A 250 -7.28 1.81 21.77
CA ALA A 250 -7.52 2.30 20.42
C ALA A 250 -6.23 2.74 19.73
N LEU A 251 -5.39 3.53 20.43
CA LEU A 251 -4.10 4.00 19.90
C LEU A 251 -3.13 2.85 19.65
N VAL A 252 -2.97 1.92 20.60
CA VAL A 252 -2.05 0.79 20.45
C VAL A 252 -2.46 -0.10 19.28
N ILE A 253 -3.74 -0.45 19.18
CA ILE A 253 -4.24 -1.33 18.11
C ILE A 253 -4.19 -0.61 16.75
N ALA A 254 -4.57 0.67 16.68
CA ALA A 254 -4.48 1.47 15.45
C ALA A 254 -3.02 1.65 14.98
N ALA A 255 -2.08 1.80 15.92
CA ALA A 255 -0.68 1.91 15.57
C ALA A 255 -0.10 0.55 15.13
N LEU A 256 -0.50 -0.55 15.77
CA LEU A 256 -0.06 -1.91 15.41
C LEU A 256 -0.53 -2.33 14.02
N ILE A 257 -1.82 -2.12 13.69
CA ILE A 257 -2.37 -2.42 12.36
C ILE A 257 -1.73 -1.54 11.28
N THR A 258 -1.44 -0.27 11.60
CA THR A 258 -0.74 0.64 10.68
C THR A 258 0.70 0.19 10.46
N ALA A 259 1.43 -0.18 11.52
CA ALA A 259 2.78 -0.71 11.43
C ALA A 259 2.86 -1.97 10.57
N ALA A 260 1.92 -2.91 10.76
CA ALA A 260 1.82 -4.12 9.94
C ALA A 260 1.55 -3.79 8.46
N GLY A 261 0.64 -2.85 8.18
CA GLY A 261 0.36 -2.39 6.82
C GLY A 261 1.58 -1.75 6.15
N VAL A 262 2.27 -0.85 6.85
CA VAL A 262 3.47 -0.16 6.34
C VAL A 262 4.63 -1.13 6.11
N ALA A 263 4.81 -2.12 6.98
CA ALA A 263 5.85 -3.13 6.82
C ALA A 263 5.69 -3.95 5.53
N VAL A 264 4.44 -4.21 5.10
CA VAL A 264 4.14 -5.02 3.91
C VAL A 264 4.05 -4.17 2.63
N ALA A 265 3.37 -3.02 2.69
CA ALA A 265 3.02 -2.23 1.51
C ALA A 265 3.83 -0.94 1.35
N GLY A 266 4.71 -0.62 2.30
CA GLY A 266 5.36 0.68 2.40
C GLY A 266 4.41 1.77 2.89
N VAL A 267 4.85 3.03 2.82
CA VAL A 267 4.07 4.15 3.35
C VAL A 267 2.98 4.56 2.36
N ILE A 268 1.72 4.41 2.75
CA ILE A 268 0.56 4.86 1.96
C ILE A 268 -0.23 5.90 2.76
N GLY A 269 -0.21 7.14 2.26
CA GLY A 269 -0.88 8.27 2.89
C GLY A 269 -2.34 8.45 2.47
N PHE A 270 -3.02 9.38 3.17
CA PHE A 270 -4.36 9.91 2.90
C PHE A 270 -5.56 8.95 3.03
N VAL A 271 -5.38 7.63 2.88
CA VAL A 271 -6.49 6.67 2.98
C VAL A 271 -7.23 6.80 4.32
N GLY A 272 -6.48 6.86 5.43
CA GLY A 272 -7.03 6.99 6.78
C GLY A 272 -7.67 8.35 7.09
N LEU A 273 -7.53 9.35 6.21
CA LEU A 273 -8.19 10.64 6.35
C LEU A 273 -9.41 10.73 5.42
N VAL A 274 -9.24 10.37 4.16
CA VAL A 274 -10.26 10.50 3.10
C VAL A 274 -11.44 9.56 3.35
N VAL A 275 -11.15 8.28 3.60
CA VAL A 275 -12.17 7.24 3.66
C VAL A 275 -13.12 7.40 4.85
N PRO A 276 -12.64 7.47 6.11
CA PRO A 276 -13.55 7.59 7.25
C PRO A 276 -14.34 8.91 7.22
N HIS A 277 -13.77 9.97 6.64
CA HIS A 277 -14.50 11.21 6.45
C HIS A 277 -15.61 11.07 5.40
N GLY A 278 -15.33 10.45 4.24
CA GLY A 278 -16.35 10.16 3.23
C GLY A 278 -17.49 9.31 3.79
N VAL A 279 -17.16 8.27 4.56
CA VAL A 279 -18.15 7.44 5.26
C VAL A 279 -18.97 8.26 6.27
N ARG A 280 -18.31 9.17 7.01
CA ARG A 280 -18.99 10.05 7.97
C ARG A 280 -20.01 10.97 7.31
N LEU A 281 -19.71 11.51 6.14
CA LEU A 281 -20.63 12.35 5.38
C LEU A 281 -21.86 11.57 4.87
N LEU A 282 -21.70 10.28 4.56
CA LEU A 282 -22.77 9.44 4.02
C LEU A 282 -23.69 8.85 5.10
N ILE A 283 -23.15 8.53 6.29
CA ILE A 283 -23.82 7.65 7.27
C ILE A 283 -23.88 8.28 8.68
N GLY A 284 -23.13 9.38 8.90
CA GLY A 284 -23.04 10.06 10.19
C GLY A 284 -21.86 9.58 11.05
N SER A 285 -21.83 10.03 12.31
CA SER A 285 -20.71 9.86 13.25
C SER A 285 -20.79 8.63 14.16
N ASP A 286 -21.74 7.71 13.93
CA ASP A 286 -21.90 6.50 14.72
C ASP A 286 -20.77 5.48 14.41
N HIS A 287 -19.83 5.30 15.36
CA HIS A 287 -18.66 4.43 15.23
C HIS A 287 -19.03 2.96 14.97
N ARG A 288 -20.23 2.51 15.33
CA ARG A 288 -20.69 1.13 15.06
C ARG A 288 -20.84 0.85 13.58
N ALA A 289 -21.21 1.87 12.80
CA ALA A 289 -21.28 1.80 11.34
C ALA A 289 -20.02 2.35 10.68
N LEU A 290 -19.47 3.42 11.23
CA LEU A 290 -18.33 4.10 10.66
C LEU A 290 -17.07 3.23 10.65
N LEU A 291 -16.77 2.45 11.70
CA LEU A 291 -15.56 1.62 11.73
C LEU A 291 -15.58 0.48 10.68
N PRO A 292 -16.62 -0.39 10.61
CA PRO A 292 -16.66 -1.44 9.58
C PRO A 292 -16.72 -0.89 8.15
N LEU A 293 -17.45 0.21 7.94
CA LEU A 293 -17.59 0.78 6.61
C LEU A 293 -16.34 1.55 6.17
N SER A 294 -15.59 2.15 7.11
CA SER A 294 -14.28 2.73 6.80
C SER A 294 -13.27 1.65 6.46
N PHE A 295 -13.33 0.49 7.12
CA PHE A 295 -12.49 -0.67 6.79
C PHE A 295 -12.75 -1.16 5.36
N LEU A 296 -14.03 -1.43 5.02
CA LEU A 296 -14.40 -1.87 3.67
C LEU A 296 -14.17 -0.79 2.61
N GLY A 297 -14.51 0.46 2.92
CA GLY A 297 -14.28 1.61 2.04
C GLY A 297 -12.79 1.84 1.78
N GLY A 298 -11.93 1.57 2.77
CA GLY A 298 -10.48 1.66 2.64
C GLY A 298 -9.94 0.59 1.70
N ALA A 299 -10.42 -0.65 1.83
CA ALA A 299 -10.07 -1.74 0.91
C ALA A 299 -10.54 -1.45 -0.53
N ALA A 300 -11.75 -0.95 -0.71
CA ALA A 300 -12.28 -0.55 -2.02
C ALA A 300 -11.48 0.63 -2.63
N PHE A 301 -11.13 1.63 -1.82
CA PHE A 301 -10.35 2.78 -2.26
C PHE A 301 -8.93 2.37 -2.67
N LEU A 302 -8.25 1.54 -1.87
CA LEU A 302 -6.91 1.06 -2.18
C LEU A 302 -6.86 0.17 -3.42
N THR A 303 -7.86 -0.71 -3.60
CA THR A 303 -7.94 -1.56 -4.80
C THR A 303 -8.18 -0.74 -6.07
N LEU A 304 -8.99 0.32 -5.98
CA LEU A 304 -9.17 1.27 -7.09
C LEU A 304 -7.88 2.06 -7.37
N ALA A 305 -7.19 2.53 -6.33
CA ALA A 305 -5.92 3.24 -6.47
C ALA A 305 -4.83 2.37 -7.10
N ASP A 306 -4.71 1.09 -6.70
CA ASP A 306 -3.82 0.09 -7.32
C ASP A 306 -4.18 -0.15 -8.80
N LEU A 307 -5.47 -0.20 -9.13
CA LEU A 307 -5.91 -0.36 -10.52
C LEU A 307 -5.48 0.85 -11.38
N ILE A 308 -5.69 2.06 -10.89
CA ILE A 308 -5.27 3.29 -11.60
C ILE A 308 -3.74 3.32 -11.73
N ALA A 309 -2.99 2.94 -10.69
CA ALA A 309 -1.53 2.88 -10.70
C ALA A 309 -0.95 2.00 -11.81
N ARG A 310 -1.64 0.90 -12.14
CA ARG A 310 -1.24 -0.07 -13.17
C ARG A 310 -1.70 0.28 -14.57
N LEU A 311 -2.67 1.18 -14.71
CA LEU A 311 -3.28 1.54 -16.00
C LEU A 311 -2.84 2.91 -16.51
N ALA A 312 -2.55 3.87 -15.63
CA ALA A 312 -2.36 5.26 -16.00
C ALA A 312 -1.15 5.54 -16.92
N LEU A 313 -0.01 4.86 -16.71
CA LEU A 313 1.26 5.20 -17.38
C LEU A 313 2.04 3.97 -17.89
N ARG A 314 1.36 2.93 -18.41
CA ARG A 314 2.04 1.73 -18.95
C ARG A 314 3.10 2.11 -20.01
N PRO A 315 4.34 1.59 -19.94
CA PRO A 315 4.84 0.47 -19.11
C PRO A 315 5.37 0.85 -17.71
N VAL A 316 5.37 2.14 -17.34
CA VAL A 316 5.84 2.62 -16.04
C VAL A 316 4.69 2.57 -15.04
N GLU A 317 4.72 1.65 -14.08
CA GLU A 317 3.71 1.70 -13.01
C GLU A 317 4.06 2.78 -11.98
N ILE A 318 3.04 3.48 -11.50
CA ILE A 318 3.20 4.58 -10.55
C ILE A 318 3.08 4.01 -9.12
N PRO A 319 3.87 4.46 -8.14
CA PRO A 319 3.65 4.09 -6.75
C PRO A 319 2.26 4.52 -6.27
N ILE A 320 1.58 3.64 -5.52
CA ILE A 320 0.17 3.85 -5.14
C ILE A 320 0.02 5.06 -4.22
N GLY A 321 1.02 5.34 -3.37
CA GLY A 321 1.01 6.50 -2.49
C GLY A 321 0.94 7.84 -3.23
N VAL A 322 1.45 7.91 -4.47
CA VAL A 322 1.33 9.10 -5.32
C VAL A 322 -0.12 9.32 -5.71
N ILE A 323 -0.81 8.25 -6.13
CA ILE A 323 -2.21 8.32 -6.53
C ILE A 323 -3.11 8.66 -5.36
N THR A 324 -2.90 8.03 -4.21
CA THR A 324 -3.71 8.33 -3.01
C THR A 324 -3.48 9.76 -2.53
N ALA A 325 -2.28 10.33 -2.69
CA ALA A 325 -2.01 11.74 -2.41
C ALA A 325 -2.71 12.69 -3.39
N PHE A 326 -2.66 12.42 -4.70
CA PHE A 326 -3.35 13.23 -5.71
C PHE A 326 -4.86 13.28 -5.52
N VAL A 327 -5.46 12.21 -5.02
CA VAL A 327 -6.89 12.17 -4.68
C VAL A 327 -7.15 12.79 -3.30
N GLY A 328 -6.30 12.50 -2.32
CA GLY A 328 -6.52 12.89 -0.93
C GLY A 328 -6.32 14.38 -0.66
N VAL A 329 -5.32 15.01 -1.26
CA VAL A 329 -5.01 16.44 -1.04
C VAL A 329 -6.18 17.35 -1.48
N PRO A 330 -6.72 17.24 -2.71
CA PRO A 330 -7.85 18.07 -3.14
C PRO A 330 -9.09 17.87 -2.27
N ILE A 331 -9.41 16.63 -1.92
CA ILE A 331 -10.55 16.32 -1.05
C ILE A 331 -10.35 17.00 0.31
N PHE A 332 -9.18 16.85 0.92
CA PHE A 332 -8.90 17.45 2.21
C PHE A 332 -8.98 18.99 2.18
N LEU A 333 -8.47 19.64 1.13
CA LEU A 333 -8.56 21.09 0.96
C LEU A 333 -10.01 21.57 0.84
N VAL A 334 -10.86 20.86 0.09
CA VAL A 334 -12.29 21.18 -0.02
C VAL A 334 -12.98 21.07 1.34
N LEU A 335 -12.64 20.04 2.12
CA LEU A 335 -13.19 19.84 3.45
C LEU A 335 -12.74 20.92 4.43
N LEU A 336 -11.45 21.28 4.41
CA LEU A 336 -10.89 22.34 5.25
C LEU A 336 -11.58 23.68 4.98
N ARG A 337 -11.83 24.01 3.70
CA ARG A 337 -12.55 25.23 3.31
C ARG A 337 -13.98 25.24 3.85
N ARG A 338 -14.66 24.10 3.89
CA ARG A 338 -16.01 24.00 4.45
C ARG A 338 -16.03 24.12 5.96
N SER A 339 -15.03 23.60 6.66
CA SER A 339 -14.91 23.76 8.12
C SER A 339 -14.52 25.18 8.54
N MET A 340 -13.83 25.94 7.68
CA MET A 340 -13.48 27.34 7.91
C MET A 340 -14.48 28.34 7.29
N GLY A 341 -15.72 27.92 7.02
CA GLY A 341 -16.81 28.84 6.65
C GLY A 341 -17.05 29.91 7.73
N PRO A 342 -17.54 31.11 7.37
CA PRO A 342 -17.20 32.35 8.07
C PRO A 342 -17.67 32.39 9.53
N SER A 343 -16.74 32.59 10.46
CA SER A 343 -17.01 33.15 11.78
C SER A 343 -17.17 34.69 11.73
N LEU A 344 -17.76 35.22 10.65
CA LEU A 344 -18.00 36.66 10.49
C LEU A 344 -19.44 36.97 10.90
N GLY A 345 -19.60 37.50 12.12
CA GLY A 345 -20.84 38.11 12.60
C GLY A 345 -21.06 37.92 14.09
N GLY A 346 -20.31 38.64 14.92
CA GLY A 346 -20.48 38.67 16.37
C GLY A 346 -19.73 39.85 17.00
N THR A 347 -20.06 41.05 16.55
CA THR A 347 -20.02 42.26 17.40
C THR A 347 -21.33 42.33 18.16
#